data_AF-A0A523WV76-F1
#
_entry.id   AF-A0A523WV76-F1
#
_cell.length_a   1.000
_cell.length_b   1.000
_cell.length_c   1.000
_cell.angle_alpha   90.00
_cell.angle_beta   90.00
_cell.angle_gamma   90.00
#
_symmetry.space_group_name_H-M   'P 1'
#
loop_
_entity.id
_entity.type
_entity.pdbx_description
1 polymer ?
#
loop_
_entity_poly.entity_id
_entity_poly.type
_entity_poly.pdbx_seq_one_letter_code
_entity_poly.pdbx_strand_id
1 'polypeptide(L)'
;MGLVLAVIIGGAAGKLVSALVEDILMPIISVFMPSGGWREAFIAIGGDKLLYGHFAGAILDFLIIALIVFTIMRRLEKVGIS
;
A
#
# COMPACT_ATOMS: atom_id res chain seq x y z
N MET A 1 5.76 27.64 10.43
CA MET A 1 6.80 27.23 9.44
C MET A 1 7.19 25.76 9.58
N GLY A 2 7.52 25.25 10.77
CA GLY A 2 7.90 23.83 10.96
C GLY A 2 6.84 22.78 10.58
N LEU A 3 5.55 23.06 10.84
CA LEU A 3 4.44 22.18 10.46
C LEU A 3 4.44 21.88 8.95
N VAL A 4 4.72 22.89 8.13
CA VAL A 4 4.68 22.77 6.66
C VAL A 4 5.80 21.83 6.17
N LEU A 5 7.01 21.96 6.71
CA LEU A 5 8.14 21.08 6.37
C LEU A 5 7.87 19.63 6.80
N ALA A 6 7.32 19.44 8.01
CA ALA A 6 6.95 18.11 8.50
C ALA A 6 5.89 17.44 7.62
N VAL A 7 4.87 18.18 7.18
CA VAL A 7 3.82 17.66 6.28
C VAL A 7 4.38 17.35 4.90
N ILE A 8 5.24 18.20 4.33
CA ILE A 8 5.86 17.96 3.01
C ILE A 8 6.75 16.72 3.05
N ILE A 9 7.62 16.60 4.07
CA ILE A 9 8.52 15.46 4.22
C ILE A 9 7.72 14.19 4.53
N GLY A 10 6.68 14.26 5.38
CA GLY A 10 5.80 13.14 5.68
C GLY A 10 5.06 12.63 4.43
N GLY A 11 4.56 13.55 3.60
CA GLY A 11 3.92 13.20 2.32
C GLY A 11 4.91 12.59 1.32
N ALA A 12 6.13 13.11 1.22
CA ALA A 12 7.17 12.58 0.34
C ALA A 12 7.67 11.20 0.80
N ALA A 13 7.87 11.01 2.11
CA ALA A 13 8.24 9.71 2.68
C ALA A 13 7.13 8.68 2.46
N GLY A 14 5.86 9.06 2.62
CA GLY A 14 4.72 8.21 2.28
C GLY A 14 4.75 7.75 0.82
N LYS A 15 4.97 8.66 -0.14
CA LYS A 15 5.12 8.33 -1.57
C LYS A 15 6.27 7.38 -1.85
N LEU A 16 7.41 7.57 -1.18
CA LEU A 16 8.57 6.68 -1.33
C LEU A 16 8.26 5.26 -0.85
N VAL A 17 7.56 5.13 0.29
CA VAL A 17 7.16 3.81 0.80
C VAL A 17 6.10 3.17 -0.09
N SER A 18 5.12 3.94 -0.59
CA SER A 18 4.15 3.45 -1.57
C SER A 18 4.84 2.92 -2.83
N ALA A 19 5.80 3.65 -3.40
CA ALA A 19 6.57 3.20 -4.56
C ALA A 19 7.37 1.93 -4.26
N LEU A 20 7.98 1.81 -3.08
CA LEU A 20 8.65 0.57 -2.66
C LEU A 20 7.67 -0.62 -2.60
N VAL A 21 6.44 -0.40 -2.16
CA VAL A 21 5.44 -1.46 -2.12
C VAL A 21 4.91 -1.81 -3.51
N GLU A 22 4.50 -0.82 -4.29
CA GLU A 22 3.89 -0.99 -5.61
C GLU A 22 4.89 -1.48 -6.65
N ASP A 23 6.12 -0.95 -6.67
CA ASP A 23 7.09 -1.25 -7.72
C ASP A 23 7.98 -2.45 -7.42
N ILE A 24 8.18 -2.79 -6.14
CA ILE A 24 9.10 -3.87 -5.74
C ILE A 24 8.35 -5.03 -5.09
N LEU A 25 7.47 -4.77 -4.12
CA LEU A 25 6.79 -5.86 -3.40
C LEU A 25 5.64 -6.47 -4.19
N MET A 26 4.80 -5.67 -4.85
CA MET A 26 3.65 -6.18 -5.60
C MET A 26 4.04 -7.14 -6.73
N PRO A 27 5.11 -6.92 -7.51
CA PRO A 27 5.61 -7.91 -8.47
C PRO A 27 5.98 -9.23 -7.79
N ILE A 28 6.63 -9.20 -6.62
CA ILE A 28 6.99 -10.41 -5.88
C ILE A 28 5.75 -11.12 -5.36
N ILE A 29 4.80 -10.39 -4.78
CA ILE A 29 3.56 -10.94 -4.21
C ILE A 29 2.67 -11.53 -5.31
N SER A 30 2.57 -10.86 -6.46
CA SER A 30 1.79 -11.32 -7.62
C SER A 30 2.36 -12.59 -8.27
N VAL A 31 3.66 -12.86 -8.14
CA VAL A 31 4.26 -14.15 -8.53
C VAL A 31 3.75 -15.30 -7.66
N PHE A 32 3.53 -15.07 -6.36
CA PHE A 32 3.00 -16.08 -5.43
C PHE A 32 1.47 -16.23 -5.49
N MET A 33 0.75 -15.21 -5.95
CA MET A 33 -0.70 -15.24 -6.11
C MET A 33 -1.08 -14.90 -7.57
N PRO A 34 -1.01 -15.89 -8.48
CA PRO A 34 -1.25 -15.67 -9.91
C PRO A 34 -2.76 -15.58 -10.15
N SER A 35 -3.34 -14.40 -9.93
CA SER A 35 -4.59 -13.97 -10.56
C SER A 35 -5.03 -12.63 -9.98
N GLY A 36 -4.74 -11.55 -10.68
CA GLY A 36 -5.43 -10.26 -10.49
C GLY A 36 -6.95 -10.35 -10.78
N GLY A 37 -7.46 -11.49 -11.23
CA GLY A 37 -8.88 -11.70 -11.53
C GLY A 37 -9.83 -11.46 -10.35
N TRP A 38 -9.36 -11.63 -9.10
CA TRP A 38 -10.17 -11.26 -7.93
C TRP A 38 -10.25 -9.75 -7.71
N ARG A 39 -9.24 -8.97 -8.16
CA ARG A 39 -9.28 -7.49 -8.13
C ARG A 39 -10.21 -6.92 -9.20
N GLU A 40 -10.36 -7.64 -10.31
CA GLU A 40 -11.30 -7.29 -11.36
C GLU A 40 -12.72 -7.80 -11.08
N ALA A 41 -12.91 -8.52 -9.97
CA ALA A 41 -14.20 -9.05 -9.61
C ALA A 41 -15.22 -7.92 -9.41
N PHE A 42 -16.33 -8.02 -10.13
CA PHE A 42 -17.41 -7.05 -10.09
C PHE A 42 -18.75 -7.76 -9.91
N ILE A 43 -19.69 -7.07 -9.29
CA ILE A 43 -21.09 -7.47 -9.26
C ILE A 43 -21.89 -6.48 -10.11
N ALA A 44 -22.70 -6.99 -11.03
CA ALA A 44 -23.58 -6.16 -11.85
C ALA A 44 -24.86 -5.85 -11.06
N ILE A 45 -25.12 -4.59 -10.79
CA ILE A 45 -26.34 -4.12 -10.11
C ILE A 45 -26.99 -3.07 -11.00
N GLY A 46 -28.18 -3.38 -11.54
CA GLY A 46 -29.00 -2.39 -12.25
C GLY A 46 -28.37 -1.77 -13.51
N GLY A 47 -27.43 -2.48 -14.16
CA GLY A 47 -26.70 -1.97 -15.33
C GLY A 47 -25.31 -1.41 -15.02
N ASP A 48 -25.02 -1.13 -13.76
CA ASP A 48 -23.71 -0.67 -13.30
C ASP A 48 -22.85 -1.81 -12.75
N LYS A 49 -21.53 -1.69 -12.93
CA LYS A 49 -20.54 -2.65 -12.41
C LYS A 49 -19.97 -2.14 -11.10
N LEU A 50 -20.30 -2.79 -9.99
CA LEU A 50 -19.69 -2.53 -8.69
C LEU A 50 -18.44 -3.40 -8.53
N LEU A 51 -17.27 -2.79 -8.72
CA LEU A 51 -15.95 -3.41 -8.69
C LEU A 51 -15.48 -3.68 -7.24
N TYR A 52 -16.13 -4.60 -6.55
CA TYR A 52 -15.78 -4.95 -5.17
C TYR A 52 -14.35 -5.53 -5.06
N GLY A 53 -13.87 -6.19 -6.11
CA GLY A 53 -12.52 -6.69 -6.21
C GLY A 53 -11.48 -5.57 -6.11
N HIS A 54 -11.73 -4.43 -6.73
CA HIS A 54 -10.83 -3.28 -6.70
C HIS A 54 -10.73 -2.70 -5.30
N PHE A 55 -11.88 -2.61 -4.60
CA PHE A 55 -11.92 -2.15 -3.23
C PHE A 55 -11.19 -3.10 -2.27
N ALA A 56 -11.41 -4.41 -2.39
CA ALA A 56 -10.66 -5.40 -1.62
C ALA A 56 -9.15 -5.35 -1.93
N GLY A 57 -8.78 -5.09 -3.18
CA GLY A 57 -7.41 -4.83 -3.62
C GLY A 57 -6.78 -3.65 -2.88
N ALA A 58 -7.48 -2.52 -2.83
CA ALA A 58 -7.02 -1.32 -2.13
C ALA A 58 -6.87 -1.54 -0.62
N ILE A 59 -7.76 -2.31 0.01
CA ILE A 59 -7.62 -2.69 1.43
C ILE A 59 -6.35 -3.51 1.64
N LEU A 60 -6.09 -4.49 0.77
CA LEU A 60 -4.90 -5.32 0.87
C LEU A 60 -3.62 -4.47 0.69
N ASP A 61 -3.60 -3.57 -0.28
CA ASP A 61 -2.47 -2.65 -0.53
C ASP A 61 -2.20 -1.78 0.70
N PHE A 62 -3.25 -1.21 1.30
CA PHE A 62 -3.13 -0.44 2.54
C PHE A 62 -2.54 -1.27 3.69
N LEU A 63 -3.00 -2.51 3.87
CA LEU A 63 -2.48 -3.40 4.92
C LEU A 63 -1.01 -3.76 4.69
N ILE A 64 -0.59 -3.99 3.44
CA ILE A 64 0.80 -4.26 3.09
C ILE A 64 1.66 -3.03 3.38
N ILE A 65 1.26 -1.85 2.92
CA ILE A 65 1.98 -0.59 3.19
C ILE A 65 2.09 -0.36 4.71
N ALA A 66 1.01 -0.52 5.46
CA ALA A 66 1.00 -0.37 6.91
C ALA A 66 1.99 -1.34 7.59
N LEU A 67 2.01 -2.61 7.16
CA LEU A 67 2.92 -3.62 7.69
C LEU A 67 4.40 -3.28 7.40
N ILE A 68 4.69 -2.77 6.20
CA ILE A 68 6.04 -2.39 5.80
C ILE A 68 6.50 -1.14 6.53
N VAL A 69 5.68 -0.08 6.61
CA VAL A 69 5.97 1.12 7.40
C VAL A 69 6.24 0.72 8.85
N PHE A 70 5.38 -0.12 9.44
CA PHE A 70 5.55 -0.61 10.80
C PHE A 70 6.85 -1.39 10.97
N THR A 71 7.20 -2.25 10.03
CA THR A 71 8.44 -3.04 10.08
C THR A 71 9.67 -2.13 9.97
N ILE A 72 9.66 -1.14 9.08
CA ILE A 72 10.75 -0.18 8.92
C ILE A 72 10.90 0.65 10.18
N MET A 73 9.81 1.21 10.73
CA MET A 73 9.84 1.96 11.99
C MET A 73 10.41 1.12 13.13
N ARG A 74 9.93 -0.12 13.28
CA ARG A 74 10.42 -1.05 14.31
C ARG A 74 11.88 -1.47 14.11
N ARG A 75 12.39 -1.45 12.88
CA ARG A 75 13.81 -1.69 12.57
C ARG A 75 14.65 -0.46 12.90
N LEU A 76 14.17 0.75 12.61
CA LEU A 76 14.86 2.00 12.95
C LEU A 76 14.99 2.17 14.47
N GLU A 77 13.95 1.85 15.24
CA GLU A 77 14.03 1.81 16.72
C GLU A 77 15.11 0.85 17.22
N LYS A 78 15.24 -0.32 16.57
CA LYS A 78 16.27 -1.32 16.93
C LYS A 78 17.68 -0.94 16.50
N VAL A 79 17.84 -0.05 15.51
CA VAL A 79 19.14 0.39 15.00
C VAL A 79 19.73 1.55 15.83
N GLY A 80 19.03 2.01 16.88
CA GLY A 80 19.64 2.85 17.90
C GLY A 80 19.92 4.28 17.45
N ILE A 81 18.99 4.89 16.70
CA ILE A 81 18.91 6.36 16.65
C ILE A 81 17.94 6.75 17.78
N SER A 82 18.49 6.75 19.01
CA SER A 82 17.86 7.37 20.18
C SER A 82 17.94 8.88 20.10
#